data_AF-A0A6C0F3C3-F1
#
_entry.id   AF-A0A6C0F3C3-F1
#
_cell.length_a   1.000
_cell.length_b   1.000
_cell.length_c   1.000
_cell.angle_alpha   90.00
_cell.angle_beta   90.00
_cell.angle_gamma   90.00
#
_symmetry.space_group_name_H-M   'P 1'
#
loop_
_entity.id
_entity.type
_entity.pdbx_description
1 polymer ?
#
loop_
_entity_poly.entity_id
_entity_poly.type
_entity_poly.pdbx_seq_one_letter_code
_entity_poly.pdbx_strand_id
1 'polypeptide(L)'
;MDASIISSFTNFIKENYLNIIIVFVIILAVLVIFSIKGWKLDSTPKNLVLMQEVTMENMQNNNQTEDLLGKNKIEYAQGDDLDALKELNKMNMTPTDGFCEQYRGNSGELEKACNELTDSNCNETSCCVLTSLKGTNKCVAGGIDGPTYKTDGKGNLITHDYHYFQNKCHGKGCPLV
;
A
#
# COMPACT_ATOMS: atom_id res chain seq x y z
N MET A 1 52.34 -5.39 -11.14
CA MET A 1 51.56 -5.84 -12.32
C MET A 1 52.55 -6.22 -13.39
N ASP A 2 52.64 -7.50 -13.74
CA ASP A 2 53.66 -7.99 -14.66
C ASP A 2 53.39 -7.55 -16.10
N ALA A 3 54.40 -7.01 -16.77
CA ALA A 3 54.31 -6.49 -18.14
C ALA A 3 53.86 -7.56 -19.17
N SER A 4 54.12 -8.84 -18.87
CA SER A 4 53.69 -10.01 -19.67
C SER A 4 52.16 -10.18 -19.71
N ILE A 5 51.49 -9.84 -18.61
CA ILE A 5 50.04 -9.91 -18.52
C ILE A 5 49.43 -8.80 -19.39
N ILE A 6 49.99 -7.60 -19.32
CA ILE A 6 49.51 -6.41 -20.05
C ILE A 6 49.62 -6.61 -21.57
N SER A 7 50.71 -7.18 -22.08
CA SER A 7 50.90 -7.40 -23.52
C SER A 7 49.88 -8.40 -24.08
N SER A 8 49.61 -9.48 -23.35
CA SER A 8 48.61 -10.50 -23.74
C SER A 8 47.20 -9.92 -23.82
N PHE A 9 46.82 -9.07 -22.85
CA PHE A 9 45.53 -8.37 -22.86
C PHE A 9 45.41 -7.38 -24.03
N THR A 10 46.47 -6.61 -24.34
CA THR A 10 46.41 -5.62 -25.43
C THR A 10 46.28 -6.25 -26.81
N ASN A 11 46.89 -7.42 -27.05
CA ASN A 11 46.76 -8.14 -28.31
C ASN A 11 45.33 -8.67 -28.51
N PHE A 12 44.72 -9.24 -27.47
CA PHE A 12 43.34 -9.71 -27.51
C PHE A 12 42.34 -8.59 -27.84
N ILE A 13 42.52 -7.42 -27.23
CA ILE A 13 41.68 -6.24 -27.50
C ILE A 13 41.86 -5.79 -28.95
N LYS A 14 43.10 -5.74 -29.47
CA LYS A 14 43.36 -5.35 -30.86
C LYS A 14 42.74 -6.29 -31.88
N GLU A 15 42.74 -7.60 -31.64
CA GLU A 15 42.14 -8.56 -32.56
C GLU A 15 40.61 -8.49 -32.59
N ASN A 16 39.99 -8.18 -31.44
CA ASN A 16 38.53 -8.19 -31.29
C ASN A 16 37.90 -6.80 -31.13
N TYR A 17 38.66 -5.72 -31.39
CA TYR A 17 38.22 -4.36 -31.06
C TYR A 17 36.92 -3.95 -31.78
N LEU A 18 36.71 -4.44 -33.02
CA LEU A 18 35.48 -4.19 -33.77
C LEU A 18 34.25 -4.75 -33.07
N ASN A 19 34.30 -6.00 -32.61
CA ASN A 19 33.20 -6.63 -31.88
C ASN A 19 32.96 -5.92 -30.54
N ILE A 20 34.04 -5.53 -29.85
CA ILE A 20 33.95 -4.79 -28.58
C ILE A 20 33.27 -3.42 -28.80
N ILE A 21 33.64 -2.69 -29.86
CA ILE A 21 33.01 -1.41 -30.20
C ILE A 21 31.53 -1.60 -30.53
N ILE A 22 31.19 -2.62 -31.33
CA ILE A 22 29.79 -2.91 -31.69
C ILE A 22 28.95 -3.16 -30.43
N VAL A 23 29.44 -3.96 -29.49
CA VAL A 23 28.75 -4.22 -28.22
C VAL A 23 28.56 -2.92 -27.44
N PHE A 24 29.58 -2.07 -27.36
CA PHE A 24 29.48 -0.76 -26.71
C PHE A 24 28.43 0.15 -27.36
N VAL A 25 28.38 0.19 -28.69
CA VAL A 25 27.40 0.98 -29.44
C VAL A 25 25.98 0.47 -29.20
N ILE A 26 25.77 -0.85 -29.16
CA ILE A 26 24.47 -1.45 -28.85
C ILE A 26 24.03 -1.06 -27.44
N ILE A 27 24.92 -1.14 -26.44
CA ILE A 27 24.64 -0.74 -25.06
C ILE A 27 24.23 0.74 -25.00
N LEU A 28 24.99 1.63 -25.64
CA LEU A 28 24.68 3.06 -25.68
C LEU A 28 23.33 3.35 -26.37
N ALA A 29 23.04 2.68 -27.49
CA ALA A 29 21.77 2.81 -28.20
C ALA A 29 20.59 2.38 -27.31
N VAL A 30 20.74 1.27 -26.58
CA VAL A 30 19.74 0.78 -25.63
C VAL A 30 19.52 1.78 -24.49
N LEU A 31 20.59 2.36 -23.93
CA LEU A 31 20.48 3.41 -22.90
C LEU A 31 19.73 4.64 -23.41
N VAL A 32 20.01 5.11 -24.62
CA VAL A 32 19.29 6.25 -25.23
C VAL A 32 17.82 5.91 -25.45
N ILE A 33 17.50 4.70 -25.93
CA ILE A 33 16.12 4.24 -26.08
C ILE A 33 15.39 4.26 -24.73
N PHE A 34 16.04 3.81 -23.65
CA PHE A 34 15.47 3.84 -22.30
C PHE A 34 15.28 5.26 -21.76
N SER A 35 16.20 6.19 -22.07
CA SER A 35 16.07 7.60 -21.72
C SER A 35 14.89 8.27 -22.46
N ILE A 36 14.69 7.98 -23.75
CA ILE A 36 13.59 8.55 -24.54
C ILE A 36 12.23 7.95 -24.15
N LYS A 37 12.17 6.64 -23.92
CA LYS A 37 10.92 5.97 -23.51
C LYS A 37 10.48 6.31 -22.08
N GLY A 38 11.26 7.10 -21.35
CA GLY A 38 10.91 7.51 -19.99
C GLY A 38 10.82 6.32 -19.06
N TRP A 39 11.85 5.46 -19.04
CA TRP A 39 11.91 4.39 -18.04
C TRP A 39 12.07 5.04 -16.66
N LYS A 40 10.99 5.10 -15.89
CA LYS A 40 11.05 5.43 -14.47
C LYS A 40 11.75 4.27 -13.76
N LEU A 41 13.08 4.29 -13.72
CA LEU A 41 13.90 3.55 -12.75
C LEU A 41 13.80 4.18 -11.35
N ASP A 42 12.60 4.66 -10.99
CA ASP A 42 12.28 5.01 -9.63
C ASP A 42 11.29 3.97 -9.09
N SER A 43 11.81 2.76 -8.95
CA SER A 43 11.54 2.00 -7.75
C SER A 43 12.82 2.07 -6.94
N THR A 44 13.12 3.24 -6.38
CA THR A 44 13.71 3.19 -5.06
C THR A 44 12.59 2.74 -4.13
N PRO A 45 12.58 1.49 -3.62
CA PRO A 45 12.03 1.31 -2.29
C PRO A 45 12.86 2.25 -1.42
N LYS A 46 12.26 3.37 -0.96
CA LYS A 46 12.82 4.19 0.11
C LYS A 46 13.24 3.21 1.19
N ASN A 47 14.56 3.05 1.33
CA ASN A 47 15.25 2.19 2.29
C ASN A 47 14.32 1.25 3.06
N LEU A 48 14.22 -0.02 2.62
CA LEU A 48 13.99 -1.10 3.57
C LEU A 48 15.15 -1.04 4.56
N VAL A 49 14.97 -0.29 5.65
CA VAL A 49 15.67 -0.59 6.89
C VAL A 49 15.32 -2.05 7.14
N LEU A 50 16.34 -2.91 7.21
CA LEU A 50 16.20 -4.30 7.59
C LEU A 50 15.47 -4.33 8.95
N MET A 51 14.15 -4.45 8.92
CA MET A 51 13.38 -4.81 10.09
C MET A 51 13.67 -6.28 10.32
N GLN A 52 14.70 -6.47 11.15
CA GLN A 52 14.89 -7.56 12.08
C GLN A 52 14.62 -8.95 11.52
N GLU A 53 15.68 -9.73 11.38
CA GLU A 53 15.60 -11.19 11.31
C GLU A 53 14.80 -11.68 12.53
N VAL A 54 13.49 -11.86 12.33
CA VAL A 54 12.64 -12.52 13.30
C VAL A 54 12.82 -14.00 12.99
N THR A 55 13.66 -14.66 13.77
CA THR A 55 13.64 -16.11 13.87
C THR A 55 12.19 -16.53 14.11
N MET A 56 11.59 -17.19 13.11
CA MET A 56 10.30 -17.84 13.27
C MET A 56 10.49 -18.99 14.26
N GLU A 57 10.30 -18.72 15.54
CA GLU A 57 10.06 -19.78 16.49
C GLU A 57 8.63 -20.31 16.22
N ASN A 58 8.54 -21.60 15.91
CA ASN A 58 7.28 -22.31 15.84
C ASN A 58 6.57 -22.20 17.20
N MET A 59 5.65 -21.26 17.34
CA MET A 59 4.73 -21.25 18.47
C MET A 59 3.69 -22.32 18.25
N GLN A 60 3.86 -23.38 19.04
CA GLN A 60 2.93 -24.49 19.16
C GLN A 60 1.56 -23.95 19.56
N ASN A 61 0.61 -24.08 18.63
CA ASN A 61 -0.78 -23.69 18.80
C ASN A 61 -1.37 -24.44 20.01
N ASN A 62 -1.68 -23.72 21.08
CA ASN A 62 -2.57 -24.23 22.11
C ASN A 62 -3.88 -23.45 22.03
N ASN A 63 -4.87 -24.12 21.45
CA ASN A 63 -6.23 -23.66 21.34
C ASN A 63 -6.79 -23.36 22.73
N GLN A 64 -6.99 -22.08 23.04
CA GLN A 64 -8.07 -21.60 23.90
C GLN A 64 -8.03 -20.07 23.90
N THR A 65 -8.96 -19.44 23.18
CA THR A 65 -9.96 -18.51 23.72
C THR A 65 -10.84 -18.07 22.54
N GLU A 66 -11.67 -18.99 22.06
CA GLU A 66 -12.98 -18.56 21.58
C GLU A 66 -13.89 -18.47 22.80
N ASP A 67 -14.76 -17.46 22.76
CA ASP A 67 -15.81 -17.12 23.72
C ASP A 67 -15.37 -16.25 24.91
N LEU A 68 -15.67 -14.94 24.81
CA LEU A 68 -16.17 -14.06 25.89
C LEU A 68 -16.33 -12.62 25.37
N LEU A 69 -17.26 -12.40 24.43
CA LEU A 69 -17.97 -11.11 24.33
C LEU A 69 -19.49 -11.31 24.28
N GLY A 70 -19.96 -12.35 24.96
CA GLY A 70 -21.35 -12.44 25.42
C GLY A 70 -21.44 -11.88 26.84
N LYS A 71 -22.04 -10.69 26.96
CA LYS A 71 -22.53 -10.07 28.21
C LYS A 71 -21.45 -9.56 29.18
N ASN A 72 -21.33 -8.24 29.28
CA ASN A 72 -21.70 -7.56 30.52
C ASN A 72 -21.84 -6.05 30.31
N LYS A 73 -23.03 -5.58 30.66
CA LYS A 73 -23.35 -4.20 31.00
C LYS A 73 -22.39 -3.77 32.11
N ILE A 74 -21.53 -2.78 31.88
CA ILE A 74 -20.80 -2.14 32.99
C ILE A 74 -21.50 -0.81 33.28
N GLU A 75 -22.26 -0.86 34.36
CA GLU A 75 -22.72 0.29 35.14
C GLU A 75 -21.60 0.63 36.13
N TYR A 76 -21.04 1.84 36.00
CA TYR A 76 -20.16 2.64 36.88
C TYR A 76 -19.22 1.98 37.92
N ALA A 77 -17.91 2.30 37.85
CA ALA A 77 -17.11 2.73 39.01
C ALA A 77 -15.75 3.37 38.59
N GLN A 78 -15.47 4.55 39.18
CA GLN A 78 -14.17 5.17 39.53
C GLN A 78 -13.03 5.32 38.49
N GLY A 79 -12.64 6.59 38.22
CA GLY A 79 -11.33 6.97 37.68
C GLY A 79 -10.18 6.43 38.56
N ASP A 80 -9.01 6.07 38.04
CA ASP A 80 -8.04 6.94 37.33
C ASP A 80 -7.08 6.12 36.43
N ASP A 81 -7.58 5.05 35.76
CA ASP A 81 -6.77 4.21 34.86
C ASP A 81 -7.43 3.96 33.48
N LEU A 82 -8.12 4.99 32.98
CA LEU A 82 -8.73 5.00 31.64
C LEU A 82 -7.70 5.29 30.53
N ASP A 83 -6.57 5.88 30.89
CA ASP A 83 -5.57 6.32 29.92
C ASP A 83 -4.62 5.20 29.49
N ALA A 84 -4.26 4.27 30.39
CA ALA A 84 -3.44 3.11 30.01
C ALA A 84 -4.19 2.11 29.11
N LEU A 85 -5.49 1.89 29.36
CA LEU A 85 -6.34 1.03 28.53
C LEU A 85 -6.62 1.63 27.13
N LYS A 86 -6.62 2.97 27.00
CA LYS A 86 -6.68 3.64 25.69
C LYS A 86 -5.42 3.45 24.86
N GLU A 87 -4.25 3.39 25.51
CA GLU A 87 -2.98 3.20 24.81
C GLU A 87 -2.74 1.74 24.38
N LEU A 88 -3.30 0.75 25.09
CA LEU A 88 -3.25 -0.66 24.67
C LEU A 88 -4.11 -0.92 23.42
N ASN A 89 -5.26 -0.25 23.27
CA ASN A 89 -6.07 -0.32 22.06
C ASN A 89 -5.46 0.40 20.85
N LYS A 90 -4.53 1.35 21.06
CA LYS A 90 -3.75 1.97 19.97
C LYS A 90 -2.64 1.07 19.43
N MET A 91 -2.24 0.04 20.18
CA MET A 91 -1.20 -0.91 19.73
C MET A 91 -1.78 -2.16 19.06
N ASN A 92 -3.11 -2.28 18.95
CA ASN A 92 -3.74 -3.25 18.07
C ASN A 92 -3.93 -2.66 16.66
N MET A 93 -2.84 -2.11 16.10
CA MET A 93 -2.86 -1.56 14.76
C MET A 93 -2.85 -2.73 13.79
N THR A 94 -4.01 -3.00 13.19
CA THR A 94 -4.09 -3.99 12.11
C THR A 94 -3.30 -3.47 10.90
N PRO A 95 -2.81 -4.34 10.01
CA PRO A 95 -2.13 -3.90 8.78
C PRO A 95 -2.95 -2.88 7.96
N THR A 96 -4.28 -2.99 8.03
CA THR A 96 -5.26 -2.09 7.40
C THR A 96 -5.36 -0.72 8.07
N ASP A 97 -5.08 -0.61 9.37
CA ASP A 97 -5.03 0.68 10.07
C ASP A 97 -3.71 1.41 9.78
N GLY A 98 -2.60 0.67 9.65
CA GLY A 98 -1.32 1.22 9.24
C GLY A 98 -1.34 1.84 7.84
N PHE A 99 -2.16 1.29 6.94
CA PHE A 99 -2.36 1.84 5.60
C PHE A 99 -2.94 3.26 5.63
N CYS A 100 -3.81 3.57 6.58
CA CYS A 100 -4.43 4.88 6.68
C CYS A 100 -3.50 5.93 7.30
N GLU A 101 -2.76 5.54 8.33
CA GLU A 101 -1.87 6.45 9.05
C GLU A 101 -0.73 6.99 8.17
N GLN A 102 -0.23 6.21 7.21
CA GLN A 102 0.82 6.69 6.27
C GLN A 102 0.38 7.88 5.40
N TYR A 103 -0.93 8.07 5.18
CA TYR A 103 -1.47 9.18 4.40
C TYR A 103 -2.18 10.23 5.25
N ARG A 104 -2.00 10.19 6.57
CA ARG A 104 -2.65 11.12 7.48
C ARG A 104 -2.27 12.56 7.16
N GLY A 105 -3.28 13.41 6.95
CA GLY A 105 -3.10 14.81 6.54
C GLY A 105 -2.85 15.00 5.05
N ASN A 106 -2.77 13.93 4.24
CA ASN A 106 -2.63 13.99 2.79
C ASN A 106 -3.78 13.25 2.09
N SER A 107 -4.97 13.86 2.09
CA SER A 107 -6.17 13.28 1.47
C SER A 107 -6.02 13.04 -0.04
N GLY A 108 -5.17 13.82 -0.72
CA GLY A 108 -4.95 13.66 -2.16
C GLY A 108 -4.11 12.42 -2.52
N GLU A 109 -3.11 12.08 -1.71
CA GLU A 109 -2.36 10.83 -1.85
C GLU A 109 -3.17 9.63 -1.34
N LEU A 110 -3.90 9.80 -0.24
CA LEU A 110 -4.82 8.77 0.26
C LEU A 110 -5.86 8.38 -0.80
N GLU A 111 -6.45 9.36 -1.48
CA GLU A 111 -7.40 9.12 -2.56
C GLU A 111 -6.77 8.23 -3.64
N LYS A 112 -5.56 8.56 -4.10
CA LYS A 112 -4.87 7.74 -5.11
C LYS A 112 -4.62 6.32 -4.61
N ALA A 113 -4.16 6.17 -3.38
CA ALA A 113 -3.89 4.87 -2.79
C ALA A 113 -5.18 4.03 -2.65
N CYS A 114 -6.28 4.62 -2.18
CA CYS A 114 -7.59 3.95 -2.14
C CYS A 114 -8.06 3.53 -3.54
N ASN A 115 -7.86 4.36 -4.57
CA ASN A 115 -8.24 4.02 -5.96
C ASN A 115 -7.47 2.83 -6.54
N GLU A 116 -6.33 2.44 -5.96
CA GLU A 116 -5.52 1.30 -6.36
C GLU A 116 -5.88 0.00 -5.62
N LEU A 117 -6.70 0.08 -4.56
CA LEU A 117 -7.11 -1.09 -3.78
C LEU A 117 -8.13 -1.94 -4.53
N THR A 118 -8.09 -3.25 -4.26
CA THR A 118 -9.16 -4.18 -4.63
C THR A 118 -10.40 -3.95 -3.79
N ASP A 119 -11.58 -4.36 -4.27
CA ASP A 119 -12.85 -4.24 -3.53
C ASP A 119 -12.77 -4.86 -2.12
N SER A 120 -12.08 -5.99 -1.97
CA SER A 120 -11.88 -6.66 -0.67
C SER A 120 -11.08 -5.79 0.29
N ASN A 121 -9.90 -5.32 -0.14
CA ASN A 121 -9.00 -4.53 0.70
C ASN A 121 -9.62 -3.16 1.03
N CYS A 122 -10.36 -2.59 0.08
CA CYS A 122 -11.11 -1.35 0.28
C CYS A 122 -12.11 -1.47 1.43
N ASN A 123 -12.81 -2.61 1.50
CA ASN A 123 -13.87 -2.84 2.47
C ASN A 123 -13.34 -3.18 3.87
N GLU A 124 -12.06 -3.54 4.00
CA GLU A 124 -11.40 -3.79 5.29
C GLU A 124 -10.71 -2.54 5.85
N THR A 125 -10.43 -1.55 5.01
CA THR A 125 -9.67 -0.35 5.36
C THR A 125 -10.58 0.72 6.00
N SER A 126 -10.12 1.35 7.09
CA SER A 126 -10.89 2.33 7.87
C SER A 126 -10.91 3.76 7.31
N CYS A 127 -10.15 4.05 6.25
CA CYS A 127 -10.06 5.36 5.58
C CYS A 127 -10.41 5.33 4.08
N CYS A 128 -10.88 4.19 3.57
CA CYS A 128 -11.39 4.05 2.22
C CYS A 128 -12.85 3.58 2.26
N VAL A 129 -13.60 3.93 1.22
CA VAL A 129 -15.00 3.54 1.04
C VAL A 129 -15.18 2.98 -0.36
N LEU A 130 -15.92 1.87 -0.45
CA LEU A 130 -16.28 1.27 -1.73
C LEU A 130 -17.61 1.87 -2.19
N THR A 131 -17.54 2.82 -3.12
CA THR A 131 -18.74 3.45 -3.69
C THR A 131 -19.29 2.62 -4.83
N SER A 132 -20.61 2.56 -4.98
CA SER A 132 -21.24 1.96 -6.16
C SER A 132 -22.03 3.01 -6.92
N LEU A 133 -21.80 3.06 -8.24
CA LEU A 133 -22.55 3.89 -9.17
C LEU A 133 -22.90 3.07 -10.40
N LYS A 134 -24.21 2.86 -10.65
CA LYS A 134 -24.69 2.11 -11.83
C LYS A 134 -24.05 0.73 -11.99
N GLY A 135 -23.78 0.04 -10.88
CA GLY A 135 -23.17 -1.29 -10.87
C GLY A 135 -21.65 -1.32 -11.07
N THR A 136 -20.98 -0.17 -11.13
CA THR A 136 -19.52 -0.08 -11.07
C THR A 136 -19.09 0.30 -9.67
N ASN A 137 -18.26 -0.52 -9.06
CA ASN A 137 -17.65 -0.24 -7.76
C ASN A 137 -16.39 0.59 -7.94
N LYS A 138 -16.16 1.54 -7.03
CA LYS A 138 -14.96 2.36 -7.00
C LYS A 138 -14.54 2.62 -5.57
N CYS A 139 -13.31 2.24 -5.24
CA CYS A 139 -12.71 2.55 -3.95
C CYS A 139 -12.16 3.98 -3.96
N VAL A 140 -12.56 4.78 -2.96
CA VAL A 140 -12.15 6.19 -2.82
C VAL A 140 -11.88 6.49 -1.35
N ALA A 141 -11.14 7.55 -1.05
CA ALA A 141 -10.88 7.96 0.33
C ALA A 141 -12.17 8.43 0.99
N GLY A 142 -12.44 7.96 2.20
CA GLY A 142 -13.69 8.28 2.90
C GLY A 142 -13.84 7.55 4.22
N GLY A 143 -14.99 7.72 4.84
CA GLY A 143 -15.32 7.04 6.09
C GLY A 143 -16.80 6.68 6.15
N ILE A 144 -17.31 6.54 7.37
CA ILE A 144 -18.72 6.22 7.60
C ILE A 144 -19.69 7.18 6.89
N ASP A 145 -19.33 8.46 6.79
CA ASP A 145 -20.11 9.51 6.13
C ASP A 145 -20.03 9.47 4.59
N GLY A 146 -19.25 8.55 4.04
CA GLY A 146 -19.03 8.37 2.60
C GLY A 146 -17.71 8.99 2.11
N PRO A 147 -17.60 9.25 0.79
CA PRO A 147 -16.39 9.77 0.17
C PRO A 147 -16.00 11.16 0.67
N THR A 148 -14.69 11.36 0.84
CA THR A 148 -14.09 12.65 1.18
C THR A 148 -14.29 13.65 0.03
N TYR A 149 -14.07 13.20 -1.20
CA TYR A 149 -14.23 14.01 -2.40
C TYR A 149 -15.61 13.78 -3.03
N LYS A 150 -16.46 14.80 -2.96
CA LYS A 150 -17.81 14.78 -3.55
C LYS A 150 -17.84 15.25 -5.00
N THR A 151 -16.69 15.63 -5.54
CA THR A 151 -16.54 16.21 -6.88
C THR A 151 -15.41 15.55 -7.63
N ASP A 152 -15.57 15.35 -8.92
CA ASP A 152 -14.51 14.85 -9.80
C ASP A 152 -13.45 15.94 -10.09
N GLY A 153 -12.38 15.57 -10.79
CA GLY A 153 -11.33 16.51 -11.21
C GLY A 153 -11.80 17.60 -12.19
N LYS A 154 -13.06 17.58 -12.63
CA LYS A 154 -13.69 18.57 -13.50
C LYS A 154 -14.72 19.43 -12.75
N GLY A 155 -14.89 19.22 -11.44
CA GLY A 155 -15.85 19.94 -10.60
C GLY A 155 -17.28 19.42 -10.67
N ASN A 156 -17.55 18.29 -11.34
CA ASN A 156 -18.88 17.68 -11.34
C ASN A 156 -19.12 16.93 -10.03
N LEU A 157 -20.33 17.03 -9.48
CA LEU A 157 -20.71 16.25 -8.30
C LEU A 157 -20.70 14.76 -8.64
N ILE A 158 -19.97 13.98 -7.84
CA ILE A 158 -19.97 12.53 -7.92
C ILE A 158 -21.18 12.04 -7.13
N THR A 159 -22.20 11.59 -7.86
CA THR A 159 -23.37 10.95 -7.26
C THR A 159 -23.09 9.45 -7.10
N HIS A 160 -23.31 8.91 -5.91
CA HIS A 160 -23.24 7.47 -5.63
C HIS A 160 -24.59 6.99 -5.09
N ASP A 161 -25.00 5.77 -5.43
CA ASP A 161 -26.29 5.22 -5.00
C ASP A 161 -26.21 4.73 -3.53
N TYR A 162 -25.06 4.15 -3.18
CA TYR A 162 -24.69 3.66 -1.85
C TYR A 162 -23.17 3.45 -1.78
N HIS A 163 -22.65 3.29 -0.57
CA HIS A 163 -21.24 2.96 -0.31
C HIS A 163 -21.11 1.88 0.76
N TYR A 164 -20.01 1.13 0.72
CA TYR A 164 -19.61 0.23 1.79
C TYR A 164 -18.44 0.80 2.57
N PHE A 165 -18.53 0.67 3.89
CA PHE A 165 -17.48 1.00 4.84
C PHE A 165 -17.40 -0.14 5.86
N GLN A 166 -16.26 -0.81 5.97
CA GLN A 166 -16.05 -1.91 6.92
C GLN A 166 -17.14 -3.00 6.83
N ASN A 167 -17.44 -3.45 5.61
CA ASN A 167 -18.49 -4.42 5.29
C ASN A 167 -19.93 -3.96 5.58
N LYS A 168 -20.13 -2.69 5.96
CA LYS A 168 -21.46 -2.11 6.20
C LYS A 168 -21.88 -1.25 5.03
N CYS A 169 -23.09 -1.48 4.54
CA CYS A 169 -23.67 -0.66 3.48
C CYS A 169 -24.35 0.58 4.06
N HIS A 170 -24.11 1.73 3.43
CA HIS A 170 -24.70 3.01 3.78
C HIS A 170 -25.27 3.68 2.52
N GLY A 171 -26.46 4.26 2.63
CA GLY A 171 -27.14 4.93 1.51
C GLY A 171 -28.50 4.31 1.17
N LYS A 172 -29.19 4.91 0.20
CA LYS A 172 -30.56 4.52 -0.17
C LYS A 172 -30.62 3.25 -1.04
N GLY A 173 -29.54 2.93 -1.74
CA GLY A 173 -29.44 1.77 -2.63
C GLY A 173 -28.93 0.48 -1.97
N CYS A 174 -28.78 0.44 -0.66
CA CYS A 174 -28.30 -0.76 0.04
C CYS A 174 -29.31 -1.90 -0.07
N PRO A 175 -28.90 -3.11 -0.49
CA PRO A 175 -29.77 -4.27 -0.43
C PRO A 175 -30.14 -4.55 1.02
N LEU A 176 -31.44 -4.58 1.31
CA LEU A 176 -31.94 -5.03 2.61
C LEU A 176 -31.64 -6.52 2.70
N VAL A 177 -30.72 -6.89 3.60
CA VAL A 177 -30.47 -8.28 4.01
C VAL A 177 -31.62 -8.76 4.87
#